data_AF-A0A0N9I326-F1
#
_entry.id   AF-A0A0N9I326-F1
#
_cell.length_a   1.000
_cell.length_b   1.000
_cell.length_c   1.000
_cell.angle_alpha   90.00
_cell.angle_beta   90.00
_cell.angle_gamma   90.00
#
_symmetry.space_group_name_H-M   'P 1'
#
loop_
_entity.id
_entity.type
_entity.pdbx_description
1 polymer ?
#
loop_
_entity_poly.entity_id
_entity_poly.type
_entity_poly.pdbx_seq_one_letter_code
_entity_poly.pdbx_strand_id
1 'polypeptide(L)' 'MLVPNGLQVGGLTPREVGILRLLAEGMGTPAVAEAMKYSERTIKKDISATLSRLRSWCATGGLHSLDCHRS' A
#
# COMPACT_ATOMS: atom_id res chain seq x y z
N MET A 1 -5.05 11.76 16.59
CA MET A 1 -6.19 10.99 16.04
C MET A 1 -5.73 10.28 14.77
N LEU A 2 -5.69 8.95 14.75
CA LEU A 2 -5.47 8.17 13.54
C LEU A 2 -6.85 7.74 13.04
N VAL A 3 -7.40 8.50 12.08
CA VAL A 3 -8.66 8.16 11.41
C VAL A 3 -8.43 6.87 10.62
N PRO A 4 -9.29 5.84 10.75
CA PRO A 4 -9.25 4.69 9.86
C PRO A 4 -9.68 5.15 8.46
N ASN A 5 -8.69 5.52 7.65
CA ASN A 5 -8.89 6.26 6.41
C ASN A 5 -9.31 5.28 5.30
N GLY A 6 -10.61 5.24 4.97
CA GLY A 6 -11.17 4.73 3.72
C GLY A 6 -10.47 3.51 3.13
N LEU A 7 -10.74 2.33 3.66
CA LEU A 7 -10.27 1.06 3.11
C LEU A 7 -10.90 0.84 1.72
N GLN A 8 -10.08 0.79 0.67
CA GLN A 8 -10.51 0.34 -0.67
C GLN A 8 -10.38 -1.18 -0.81
N VAL A 9 -10.91 -1.74 -1.90
CA VAL A 9 -10.84 -3.18 -2.24
C VAL A 9 -9.40 -3.68 -2.08
N GLY A 10 -9.17 -4.65 -1.18
CA GLY A 10 -7.84 -5.17 -0.82
C GLY A 10 -7.22 -4.60 0.46
N GLY A 11 -7.93 -3.70 1.17
CA GLY A 11 -7.51 -3.18 2.48
C GLY A 11 -6.49 -2.05 2.41
N LEU A 12 -6.14 -1.55 1.23
CA LEU A 12 -5.21 -0.44 1.04
C LEU A 12 -5.94 0.91 1.08
N THR A 13 -5.27 1.92 1.66
CA THR A 13 -5.73 3.31 1.63
C THR A 13 -5.31 3.98 0.33
N PRO A 14 -6.00 5.05 -0.11
CA PRO A 14 -5.62 5.80 -1.32
C PRO A 14 -4.17 6.30 -1.31
N ARG A 15 -3.65 6.64 -0.12
CA ARG A 15 -2.25 7.05 0.06
C ARG A 15 -1.30 5.87 -0.20
N GLU A 16 -1.55 4.71 0.39
CA GLU A 16 -0.71 3.53 0.19
C GLU A 16 -0.68 3.11 -1.29
N VAL A 17 -1.82 3.20 -1.98
CA VAL A 17 -1.88 2.98 -3.43
C VAL A 17 -1.03 4.00 -4.19
N GLY A 18 -1.08 5.27 -3.81
CA GLY A 18 -0.21 6.31 -4.39
C GLY A 18 1.27 6.02 -4.19
N ILE A 19 1.68 5.65 -2.98
CA ILE A 19 3.06 5.25 -2.66
C ILE A 19 3.49 4.09 -3.57
N LEU A 20 2.69 3.02 -3.64
CA LEU A 20 3.03 1.82 -4.41
C LEU A 20 3.14 2.08 -5.91
N ARG A 21 2.30 2.97 -6.47
CA ARG A 21 2.38 3.38 -7.87
C ARG A 21 3.70 4.09 -8.18
N LEU A 22 4.05 5.09 -7.37
CA LEU A 22 5.28 5.86 -7.55
C LEU A 22 6.53 4.98 -7.38
N LEU A 23 6.50 4.03 -6.43
CA LEU A 23 7.57 3.03 -6.30
C LEU A 23 7.64 2.09 -7.50
N ALA A 24 6.49 1.69 -8.07
CA ALA A 24 6.44 0.84 -9.26
C ALA A 24 6.95 1.55 -10.53
N GLU A 25 6.86 2.88 -10.58
CA GLU A 25 7.51 3.72 -11.59
C GLU A 25 9.04 3.78 -11.42
N GLY A 26 9.59 3.17 -10.37
CA GLY A 26 11.03 3.12 -10.09
C GLY A 26 11.54 4.29 -9.24
N MET A 27 10.64 5.12 -8.69
CA MET A 27 11.07 6.23 -7.83
C MET A 27 11.56 5.73 -6.47
N GLY A 28 12.65 6.33 -5.99
CA GLY A 28 13.17 6.07 -4.65
C GLY A 28 12.25 6.65 -3.56
N THR A 29 12.32 6.07 -2.36
CA THR A 29 11.62 6.58 -1.16
C THR A 29 11.75 8.09 -0.90
N PRO A 30 12.92 8.75 -1.09
CA PRO A 30 13.01 10.21 -0.95
C PRO A 30 12.20 10.99 -2.00
N ALA A 31 12.25 10.56 -3.27
CA ALA A 31 11.50 11.21 -4.35
C ALA A 31 9.98 11.06 -4.16
N VAL A 32 9.53 9.89 -3.68
CA VAL A 32 8.13 9.65 -3.32
C VAL A 32 7.67 10.54 -2.16
N ALA A 33 8.54 10.73 -1.15
CA ALA A 33 8.27 11.59 -0.01
C ALA A 33 8.10 13.06 -0.44
N GLU A 34 8.98 13.54 -1.32
CA GLU A 34 8.91 14.88 -1.91
C GLU A 34 7.65 15.06 -2.77
N ALA A 35 7.36 14.11 -3.66
CA ALA A 35 6.20 14.13 -4.56
C ALA A 35 4.87 14.20 -3.79
N MET A 36 4.77 13.55 -2.63
CA MET A 36 3.56 13.58 -1.80
C MET A 36 3.61 14.59 -0.65
N LYS A 37 4.67 15.40 -0.56
CA LYS A 37 4.88 16.38 0.52
C LYS A 37 4.81 15.78 1.93
N TYR A 38 5.41 14.60 2.12
CA TYR A 38 5.55 13.94 3.40
C TYR A 38 7.01 13.69 3.76
N SER A 39 7.28 13.40 5.04
CA SER A 39 8.61 12.96 5.44
C SER A 39 8.90 11.54 4.94
N GLU A 40 10.16 11.23 4.64
CA GLU A 40 10.59 9.85 4.37
C GLU A 40 10.17 8.87 5.46
N ARG A 41 10.20 9.32 6.72
CA ARG A 41 9.78 8.53 7.88
C ARG A 41 8.31 8.12 7.77
N THR A 42 7.44 9.03 7.33
CA THR A 42 6.01 8.74 7.11
C THR A 42 5.85 7.72 5.99
N ILE A 43 6.55 7.90 4.87
CA ILE A 43 6.52 6.96 3.74
C ILE A 43 6.99 5.57 4.15
N LYS A 44 8.13 5.47 4.84
CA LYS A 44 8.67 4.22 5.37
C LYS A 44 7.70 3.55 6.35
N LYS A 45 7.04 4.32 7.21
CA LYS A 45 6.02 3.82 8.14
C LYS A 45 4.80 3.26 7.40
N ASP A 46 4.31 3.99 6.40
CA ASP A 46 3.14 3.55 5.61
C ASP A 46 3.48 2.28 4.82
N ILE A 47 4.64 2.21 4.15
CA ILE A 47 5.11 0.99 3.45
C ILE A 47 5.19 -0.20 4.42
N SER A 48 5.78 0.01 5.59
CA SER A 48 5.94 -1.05 6.60
C SER A 48 4.58 -1.54 7.12
N ALA A 49 3.63 -0.62 7.31
CA ALA A 49 2.26 -0.94 7.70
C ALA A 49 1.53 -1.72 6.60
N THR A 50 1.65 -1.29 5.34
CA THR A 50 1.08 -1.99 4.17
C THR A 50 1.62 -3.42 4.05
N LEU A 51 2.94 -3.60 4.13
CA LEU A 51 3.58 -4.93 4.07
C LEU A 51 3.15 -5.83 5.24
N SER A 52 3.03 -5.27 6.44
CA SER A 52 2.56 -6.01 7.62
C SER A 52 1.11 -6.47 7.47
N ARG A 53 0.26 -5.67 6.80
CA ARG A 53 -1.14 -6.01 6.54
C ARG A 53 -1.29 -7.03 5.42
N LEU A 54 -0.48 -6.95 4.36
CA LEU A 54 -0.40 -7.98 3.32
C LEU A 54 0.04 -9.34 3.92
N ARG A 55 1.01 -9.33 4.84
CA ARG A 55 1.43 -10.52 5.59
C ARG A 55 0.29 -11.13 6.40
N SER A 56 -0.55 -10.31 7.06
CA SER A 56 -1.68 -10.83 7.84
C SER A 56 -2.81 -11.35 6.95
N TRP A 57 -3.04 -10.75 5.78
CA TRP A 57 -4.03 -11.20 4.80
C TRP A 57 -3.76 -12.62 4.28
N CYS A 58 -2.49 -12.99 4.15
CA CYS A 58 -2.09 -14.35 3.78
C CYS A 58 -2.53 -15.39 4.83
N ALA A 59 -2.68 -15.00 6.10
CA ALA A 59 -3.12 -15.90 7.17
C ALA A 59 -4.65 -15.99 7.29
N THR A 60 -5.41 -15.03 6.75
CA THR A 60 -6.88 -14.96 6.88
C THR A 60 -7.63 -15.45 5.63
N GLY A 61 -6.95 -15.94 4.59
CA GLY A 61 -7.63 -16.56 3.44
C GLY A 61 -8.45 -15.59 2.58
N GLY A 62 -7.86 -14.46 2.20
CA GLY A 62 -8.53 -13.39 1.43
C GLY A 62 -8.41 -13.43 -0.09
N LEU A 63 -7.78 -14.44 -0.71
CA LEU A 63 -7.86 -14.64 -2.16
C LEU A 63 -8.93 -15.69 -2.48
N HIS A 64 -10.19 -15.25 -2.56
CA HIS A 64 -11.29 -16.04 -3.13
C HIS A 64 -11.83 -15.46 -4.45
N SER A 65 -11.10 -14.57 -5.14
CA SER A 65 -11.65 -14.00 -6.39
C SER A 65 -10.65 -13.44 -7.40
N LEU A 66 -9.44 -13.98 -7.53
CA LEU A 66 -8.54 -13.55 -8.62
C LEU A 66 -7.70 -14.73 -9.17
N ASP A 67 -8.36 -15.77 -9.66
CA ASP A 67 -7.87 -16.83 -10.58
C ASP A 67 -9.15 -17.50 -11.14
N CYS A 68 -9.44 -17.73 -12.43
CA CYS A 68 -8.67 -17.74 -13.67
C CYS A 68 -9.58 -17.34 -14.85
N HIS A 69 -9.34 -16.18 -15.49
CA HIS A 69 -9.65 -15.99 -16.90
C HIS A 69 -8.32 -16.03 -17.67
N ARG A 70 -7.82 -17.23 -17.94
CA ARG A 70 -6.77 -17.43 -18.93
C ARG A 70 -6.96 -18.79 -19.60
N SER A 71 -7.52 -18.69 -20.82
CA SER A 71 -7.46 -19.62 -21.95
C SER A 71 -8.17 -20.96 -21.83
#